data_AF-A0A4U6ARL1-F1
#
_entry.id   AF-A0A4U6ARL1-F1
#
_cell.length_a   1.000
_cell.length_b   1.000
_cell.length_c   1.000
_cell.angle_alpha   90.00
_cell.angle_beta   90.00
_cell.angle_gamma   90.00
#
_symmetry.space_group_name_H-M   'P 1'
#
loop_
_entity.id
_entity.type
_entity.pdbx_description
1 polymer ?
#
loop_
_entity_poly.entity_id
_entity_poly.type
_entity_poly.pdbx_seq_one_letter_code
_entity_poly.pdbx_strand_id
1 'polypeptide(L)'
;MTEHRKLTSTDSEDPDNSVFVAKWTDPDRRERWQYYTREKYEFFKSAREMMFKANIDYGKWLLASGLAVHGGAIYAINLLKDPTRPDLLIALLQAAKWNVAGIVFVLTAGFAAWINFQAAANIYHDWADPRMVHRTDYFPSRDSQKRDVVGATRVFAMGMGFLSLWALVASAANVFSALGPK
;
A
#
# COMPACT_ATOMS: atom_id res chain seq x y z
N MET A 1 -8.41 24.69 -19.22
CA MET A 1 -8.25 25.18 -20.61
C MET A 1 -7.06 24.42 -21.17
N THR A 2 -7.34 23.26 -21.77
CA THR A 2 -6.33 22.28 -22.21
C THR A 2 -5.83 22.67 -23.58
N GLU A 3 -4.57 23.09 -23.66
CA GLU A 3 -3.91 23.42 -24.92
C GLU A 3 -3.65 22.11 -25.68
N HIS A 4 -4.52 21.78 -26.63
CA HIS A 4 -4.25 20.77 -27.62
C HIS A 4 -3.11 21.27 -28.51
N ARG A 5 -1.87 20.89 -28.18
CA ARG A 5 -0.70 21.05 -29.05
C ARG A 5 -0.99 20.30 -30.34
N LYS A 6 -1.42 21.03 -31.38
CA LYS A 6 -1.48 20.50 -32.75
C LYS A 6 -0.05 20.12 -33.13
N LEU A 7 0.19 18.82 -33.32
CA LEU A 7 1.40 18.30 -33.94
C LEU A 7 1.42 18.79 -35.39
N THR A 8 2.05 19.95 -35.60
CA THR A 8 2.38 20.44 -36.94
C THR A 8 3.44 19.50 -37.53
N SER A 9 3.20 19.09 -38.77
CA SER A 9 3.94 18.07 -39.52
C SER A 9 5.35 18.50 -39.96
N THR A 10 6.13 19.13 -39.08
CA THR A 10 7.45 19.73 -39.39
C THR A 10 8.57 19.35 -38.41
N ASP A 11 8.34 18.47 -37.43
CA ASP A 11 9.40 17.97 -36.53
C ASP A 11 10.27 16.83 -37.16
N SER A 12 10.24 16.63 -38.48
CA SER A 12 10.66 15.35 -39.11
C SER A 12 11.90 15.37 -40.01
N GLU A 13 12.88 16.26 -39.82
CA GLU A 13 14.15 16.12 -40.57
C GLU A 13 15.32 15.61 -39.73
N ASP A 14 15.31 15.75 -38.41
CA ASP A 14 16.37 15.19 -37.57
C ASP A 14 16.06 13.73 -37.18
N PRO A 15 16.80 12.74 -37.71
CA PRO A 15 16.61 11.33 -37.37
C PRO A 15 16.79 11.06 -35.86
N ASP A 16 17.53 11.90 -35.13
CA ASP A 16 17.76 11.77 -33.69
C ASP A 16 16.57 12.22 -32.83
N ASN A 17 15.56 12.85 -33.42
CA ASN A 17 14.29 13.17 -32.76
C ASN A 17 13.21 12.11 -32.98
N SER A 18 13.55 11.00 -33.65
CA SER A 18 12.60 9.92 -33.86
C SER A 18 12.18 9.24 -32.55
N VAL A 19 10.91 8.84 -32.48
CA VAL A 19 10.39 7.97 -31.41
C VAL A 19 11.12 6.62 -31.38
N PHE A 20 11.56 6.15 -32.54
CA PHE A 20 12.27 4.88 -32.67
C PHE A 20 13.76 5.10 -32.52
N VAL A 21 14.33 4.52 -31.46
CA VAL A 21 15.76 4.61 -31.13
C VAL A 21 16.64 4.04 -32.25
N ALA A 22 16.13 3.08 -33.02
CA ALA A 22 16.84 2.50 -34.16
C ALA A 22 17.09 3.50 -35.30
N LYS A 23 16.32 4.59 -35.39
CA LYS A 23 16.47 5.62 -36.41
C LYS A 23 17.51 6.69 -36.05
N TRP A 24 18.00 6.69 -34.81
CA TRP A 24 19.00 7.66 -34.37
C TRP A 24 20.36 7.39 -35.04
N THR A 25 20.95 8.46 -35.51
CA THR A 25 22.26 8.52 -36.17
C THR A 25 23.41 8.56 -35.18
N ASP A 26 23.27 9.24 -34.03
CA ASP A 26 24.28 9.24 -32.96
C ASP A 26 24.34 7.87 -32.24
N PRO A 27 25.44 7.10 -32.40
CA PRO A 27 25.58 5.79 -31.78
C PRO A 27 25.69 5.88 -30.25
N ASP A 28 26.35 6.91 -29.71
CA ASP A 28 26.59 7.03 -28.28
C ASP A 28 25.29 7.40 -27.55
N ARG A 29 24.47 8.28 -28.15
CA ARG A 29 23.14 8.60 -27.63
C ARG A 29 22.24 7.37 -27.58
N ARG A 30 22.24 6.58 -28.67
CA ARG A 30 21.48 5.33 -28.75
C ARG A 30 21.91 4.33 -27.67
N GLU A 31 23.22 4.13 -27.49
CA GLU A 31 23.75 3.23 -26.48
C GLU A 31 23.38 3.68 -25.06
N ARG A 32 23.58 4.96 -24.72
CA ARG A 32 23.18 5.53 -23.42
C ARG A 32 21.70 5.30 -23.13
N TRP A 33 20.84 5.53 -24.13
CA TRP A 33 19.40 5.31 -23.97
C TRP A 33 19.07 3.84 -23.74
N GLN A 34 19.61 2.93 -24.54
CA GLN A 34 19.36 1.49 -24.41
C GLN A 34 19.85 0.94 -23.07
N TYR A 35 21.03 1.39 -22.62
CA TYR A 35 21.56 1.06 -21.31
C TYR A 35 20.62 1.52 -20.19
N TYR A 36 20.30 2.82 -20.18
CA TYR A 36 19.41 3.41 -19.17
C TYR A 36 18.02 2.77 -19.13
N THR A 37 17.41 2.56 -20.29
CA THR A 37 16.06 1.98 -20.37
C THR A 37 16.03 0.50 -19.99
N ARG A 38 17.09 -0.25 -20.29
CA ARG A 38 17.24 -1.63 -19.81
C ARG A 38 17.35 -1.68 -18.29
N GLU A 39 18.16 -0.81 -17.69
CA GLU A 39 18.25 -0.70 -16.22
C GLU A 39 16.89 -0.36 -15.60
N LYS A 40 16.14 0.59 -16.19
CA LYS A 40 14.80 0.95 -15.70
C LYS A 40 13.80 -0.19 -15.84
N TYR A 41 13.82 -0.89 -16.97
CA TYR A 41 12.98 -2.06 -17.19
C TYR A 41 13.23 -3.14 -16.15
N GLU A 42 14.50 -3.51 -15.92
CA GLU A 42 14.87 -4.51 -14.91
C GLU A 42 14.52 -4.04 -13.50
N PHE A 43 14.71 -2.75 -13.20
CA PHE A 43 14.26 -2.17 -11.94
C PHE A 43 12.74 -2.32 -11.75
N PHE A 44 11.90 -1.95 -12.73
CA PHE A 44 10.44 -2.07 -12.59
C PHE A 44 9.98 -3.53 -12.47
N LYS A 45 10.59 -4.44 -13.22
CA LYS A 45 10.33 -5.88 -13.11
C LYS A 45 10.66 -6.40 -11.71
N SER A 46 11.84 -6.05 -11.19
CA SER A 46 12.27 -6.43 -9.83
C SER A 46 11.38 -5.82 -8.74
N ALA A 47 10.97 -4.56 -8.90
CA ALA A 47 10.07 -3.87 -7.98
C ALA A 47 8.69 -4.54 -7.93
N ARG A 48 8.13 -4.92 -9.09
CA ARG A 48 6.88 -5.69 -9.18
C ARG A 48 6.98 -7.01 -8.40
N GLU A 49 8.03 -7.78 -8.62
CA GLU A 49 8.27 -9.05 -7.92
C GLU A 49 8.42 -8.86 -6.41
N MET A 50 9.14 -7.81 -6.00
CA MET A 50 9.30 -7.44 -4.60
C MET A 50 7.96 -7.08 -3.94
N MET A 51 7.07 -6.36 -4.63
CA MET A 51 5.75 -6.01 -4.09
C MET A 51 4.89 -7.25 -3.83
N PHE A 52 4.92 -8.24 -4.73
CA PHE A 52 4.22 -9.52 -4.50
C PHE A 52 4.78 -10.26 -3.29
N LYS A 53 6.11 -10.36 -3.18
CA LYS A 53 6.76 -11.04 -2.06
C LYS A 53 6.48 -10.33 -0.73
N ALA A 54 6.61 -9.01 -0.70
CA ALA A 54 6.36 -8.20 0.50
C ALA A 54 4.92 -8.34 1.00
N ASN A 55 3.94 -8.35 0.09
CA ASN A 55 2.52 -8.52 0.43
C ASN A 55 2.28 -9.85 1.17
N ILE A 56 2.85 -10.94 0.67
CA ILE A 56 2.70 -12.28 1.27
C ILE A 56 3.44 -12.37 2.61
N ASP A 57 4.69 -11.89 2.66
CA ASP A 57 5.55 -12.15 3.81
C ASP A 57 5.29 -11.25 5.00
N TYR A 58 5.08 -9.95 4.80
CA TYR A 58 4.82 -9.04 5.92
C TYR A 58 3.35 -8.98 6.32
N GLY A 59 2.43 -9.09 5.35
CA GLY A 59 0.99 -9.02 5.60
C GLY A 59 0.50 -10.11 6.56
N LYS A 60 0.99 -11.35 6.39
CA LYS A 60 0.60 -12.49 7.25
C LYS A 60 0.96 -12.26 8.72
N TRP A 61 2.18 -11.77 8.99
CA TRP A 61 2.67 -11.60 10.35
C TRP A 61 1.98 -10.44 11.05
N LEU A 62 1.75 -9.33 10.34
CA LEU A 62 1.07 -8.17 10.90
C LEU A 62 -0.39 -8.47 11.25
N LEU A 63 -1.11 -9.20 10.38
CA LEU A 63 -2.47 -9.65 10.67
C LEU A 63 -2.49 -10.65 11.82
N ALA A 64 -1.60 -11.64 11.81
CA ALA A 64 -1.51 -12.63 12.87
C ALA A 64 -1.23 -11.98 14.23
N SER A 65 -0.28 -11.04 14.30
CA SER A 65 0.04 -10.34 15.55
C SER A 65 -1.12 -9.47 16.04
N GLY A 66 -1.79 -8.72 15.14
CA GLY A 66 -2.93 -7.89 15.52
C GLY A 66 -4.13 -8.71 16.03
N LEU A 67 -4.44 -9.81 15.34
CA LEU A 67 -5.48 -10.76 15.76
C LEU A 67 -5.12 -11.45 17.08
N ALA A 68 -3.86 -11.85 17.26
CA ALA A 68 -3.40 -12.48 18.50
C ALA A 68 -3.49 -11.53 19.69
N VAL A 69 -3.10 -10.26 19.53
CA VAL A 69 -3.16 -9.27 20.61
C VAL A 69 -4.60 -8.99 21.02
N HIS A 70 -5.49 -8.67 20.07
CA HIS A 70 -6.89 -8.39 20.40
C HIS A 70 -7.66 -9.64 20.85
N GLY A 71 -7.42 -10.79 20.21
CA GLY A 71 -8.02 -12.07 20.59
C GLY A 71 -7.57 -12.51 21.98
N GLY A 72 -6.26 -12.39 22.28
CA GLY A 72 -5.69 -12.65 23.59
C GLY A 72 -6.25 -11.71 24.67
N ALA A 73 -6.43 -10.43 24.35
CA ALA A 73 -7.07 -9.47 25.26
C ALA A 73 -8.53 -9.86 25.57
N ILE A 74 -9.32 -10.25 24.56
CA ILE A 74 -10.70 -10.73 24.77
C ILE A 74 -10.72 -11.96 25.66
N TYR A 75 -9.81 -12.91 25.41
CA TYR A 75 -9.68 -14.10 26.24
C TYR A 75 -9.34 -13.75 27.70
N ALA A 76 -8.37 -12.87 27.92
CA ALA A 76 -7.99 -12.42 29.26
C ALA A 76 -9.13 -11.67 29.97
N ILE A 77 -9.86 -10.78 29.27
CA ILE A 77 -11.03 -10.07 29.80
C ILE A 77 -12.11 -11.06 30.27
N ASN A 78 -12.31 -12.15 29.52
CA ASN A 78 -13.28 -13.19 29.90
C ASN A 78 -12.90 -13.91 31.21
N LEU A 79 -11.61 -14.01 31.54
CA LEU A 79 -11.15 -14.59 32.80
C LEU A 79 -11.38 -13.69 34.02
N LEU A 80 -11.61 -12.40 33.82
CA LEU A 80 -11.85 -11.42 34.90
C LEU A 80 -13.33 -11.35 35.35
N LYS A 81 -14.20 -12.17 34.77
CA LYS A 81 -15.64 -12.17 35.08
C LYS A 81 -15.88 -12.63 36.51
N ASP A 82 -16.66 -11.84 37.25
CA ASP A 82 -17.11 -12.15 38.60
C ASP A 82 -18.64 -12.00 38.68
N PRO A 83 -19.39 -13.10 38.89
CA PRO A 83 -20.86 -13.05 38.95
C PRO A 83 -21.39 -12.26 40.15
N THR A 84 -20.56 -12.01 41.18
CA THR A 84 -20.94 -11.24 42.36
C THR A 84 -20.85 -9.72 42.16
N ARG A 85 -20.25 -9.28 41.03
CA ARG A 85 -19.99 -7.86 40.73
C ARG A 85 -20.62 -7.46 39.37
N PRO A 86 -21.94 -7.22 39.29
CA PRO A 86 -22.61 -6.90 38.02
C PRO A 86 -22.06 -5.64 37.34
N ASP A 87 -21.58 -4.65 38.10
CA ASP A 87 -20.95 -3.44 37.54
C ASP A 87 -19.65 -3.74 36.78
N LEU A 88 -18.88 -4.74 37.23
CA LEU A 88 -17.64 -5.17 36.58
C LEU A 88 -17.95 -5.73 35.19
N LEU A 89 -19.05 -6.49 35.06
CA LEU A 89 -19.45 -7.08 33.79
C LEU A 89 -19.70 -6.03 32.71
N ILE A 90 -20.31 -4.90 33.05
CA ILE A 90 -20.59 -3.81 32.09
C ILE A 90 -19.28 -3.26 31.52
N ALA A 91 -18.31 -2.96 32.38
CA ALA A 91 -17.02 -2.42 31.95
C ALA A 91 -16.19 -3.43 31.15
N LEU A 92 -16.18 -4.70 31.57
CA LEU A 92 -15.51 -5.79 30.83
C LEU A 92 -16.15 -6.01 29.44
N LEU A 93 -17.48 -5.89 29.31
CA LEU A 93 -18.15 -5.94 28.02
C LEU A 93 -17.76 -4.77 27.11
N GLN A 94 -17.60 -3.56 27.65
CA GLN A 94 -17.12 -2.42 26.87
C GLN A 94 -15.67 -2.62 26.41
N ALA A 95 -14.79 -3.14 27.29
CA ALA A 95 -13.42 -3.49 26.93
C ALA A 95 -13.37 -4.55 25.82
N ALA A 96 -14.21 -5.59 25.90
CA ALA A 96 -14.32 -6.60 24.85
C ALA A 96 -14.77 -6.01 23.50
N LYS A 97 -15.77 -5.10 23.50
CA LYS A 97 -16.23 -4.39 22.29
C LYS A 97 -15.10 -3.61 21.62
N TRP A 98 -14.27 -2.92 22.40
CA TRP A 98 -13.11 -2.22 21.87
C TRP A 98 -12.12 -3.17 21.18
N ASN A 99 -11.82 -4.34 21.75
CA ASN A 99 -10.96 -5.31 21.05
C ASN A 99 -11.60 -5.88 19.78
N VAL A 100 -12.91 -6.10 19.75
CA VAL A 100 -13.61 -6.51 18.53
C VAL A 100 -13.50 -5.41 17.45
N ALA A 101 -13.70 -4.14 17.81
CA ALA A 101 -13.47 -3.02 16.90
C ALA A 101 -12.02 -2.98 16.41
N GLY A 102 -11.06 -3.23 17.31
CA GLY A 102 -9.64 -3.35 16.97
C GLY A 102 -9.35 -4.43 15.93
N ILE A 103 -9.94 -5.62 16.07
CA ILE A 103 -9.87 -6.71 15.07
C ILE A 103 -10.38 -6.23 13.72
N VAL A 104 -11.55 -5.58 13.68
CA VAL A 104 -12.12 -5.04 12.44
C VAL A 104 -11.16 -4.05 11.80
N PHE A 105 -10.61 -3.11 12.56
CA PHE A 105 -9.65 -2.13 12.05
C PHE A 105 -8.36 -2.77 11.52
N VAL A 106 -7.80 -3.79 12.20
CA VAL A 106 -6.64 -4.55 11.70
C VAL A 106 -6.95 -5.22 10.36
N LEU A 107 -8.10 -5.88 10.24
CA LEU A 107 -8.51 -6.53 9.01
C LEU A 107 -8.73 -5.53 7.88
N THR A 108 -9.35 -4.39 8.15
CA THR A 108 -9.51 -3.31 7.18
C THR A 108 -8.16 -2.71 6.77
N ALA A 109 -7.22 -2.52 7.71
CA ALA A 109 -5.87 -2.07 7.42
C ALA A 109 -5.13 -3.07 6.51
N GLY A 110 -5.21 -4.36 6.82
CA GLY A 110 -4.64 -5.43 6.00
C GLY A 110 -5.24 -5.49 4.60
N PHE A 111 -6.57 -5.37 4.48
CA PHE A 111 -7.24 -5.32 3.19
C PHE A 111 -6.84 -4.10 2.35
N ALA A 112 -6.74 -2.92 2.97
CA ALA A 112 -6.29 -1.71 2.29
C ALA A 112 -4.82 -1.81 1.84
N ALA A 113 -3.96 -2.39 2.68
CA ALA A 113 -2.57 -2.68 2.32
C ALA A 113 -2.48 -3.69 1.17
N TRP A 114 -3.34 -4.72 1.15
CA TRP A 114 -3.41 -5.66 0.03
C TRP A 114 -3.80 -4.95 -1.28
N ILE A 115 -4.82 -4.09 -1.28
CA ILE A 115 -5.18 -3.27 -2.46
C ILE A 115 -4.00 -2.37 -2.86
N ASN A 116 -3.30 -1.78 -1.90
CA ASN A 116 -2.13 -0.95 -2.15
C ASN A 116 -1.05 -1.69 -2.96
N PHE A 117 -0.69 -2.89 -2.51
CA PHE A 117 0.30 -3.73 -3.20
C PHE A 117 -0.16 -4.16 -4.58
N GLN A 118 -1.44 -4.52 -4.75
CA GLN A 118 -1.99 -4.88 -6.07
C GLN A 118 -1.97 -3.69 -7.03
N ALA A 119 -2.35 -2.51 -6.56
CA ALA A 119 -2.26 -1.29 -7.36
C ALA A 119 -0.80 -1.00 -7.76
N ALA A 120 0.14 -1.04 -6.80
CA ALA A 120 1.56 -0.82 -7.08
C ALA A 120 2.12 -1.86 -8.07
N ALA A 121 1.80 -3.15 -7.91
CA ALA A 121 2.24 -4.21 -8.82
C ALA A 121 1.72 -4.01 -10.25
N ASN A 122 0.47 -3.57 -10.42
CA ASN A 122 -0.08 -3.24 -11.73
C ASN A 122 0.65 -2.05 -12.37
N ILE A 123 0.94 -1.00 -11.58
CA ILE A 123 1.70 0.17 -12.07
C ILE A 123 3.09 -0.24 -12.55
N TYR A 124 3.82 -1.04 -11.77
CA TYR A 124 5.13 -1.53 -12.19
C TYR A 124 5.06 -2.51 -13.35
N HIS A 125 3.96 -3.26 -13.49
CA HIS A 125 3.74 -4.09 -14.67
C HIS A 125 3.62 -3.25 -15.94
N ASP A 126 2.81 -2.18 -15.89
CA ASP A 126 2.64 -1.26 -17.00
C ASP A 126 3.93 -0.51 -17.33
N TRP A 127 4.74 -0.18 -16.31
CA TRP A 127 6.03 0.49 -16.49
C TRP A 127 7.15 -0.44 -16.97
N ALA A 128 7.04 -1.74 -16.72
CA ALA A 128 7.97 -2.77 -17.21
C ALA A 128 7.59 -3.24 -18.63
N ASP A 129 7.39 -2.30 -19.56
CA ASP A 129 7.10 -2.60 -20.96
C ASP A 129 8.41 -2.75 -21.76
N PRO A 130 8.71 -3.93 -22.35
CA PRO A 130 9.95 -4.12 -23.10
C PRO A 130 10.09 -3.18 -24.31
N ARG A 131 8.99 -2.60 -24.82
CA ARG A 131 9.00 -1.62 -25.92
C ARG A 131 9.76 -0.35 -25.57
N MET A 132 9.89 -0.01 -24.27
CA MET A 132 10.61 1.19 -23.82
C MET A 132 12.10 1.19 -24.19
N VAL A 133 12.69 0.01 -24.43
CA VAL A 133 14.10 -0.13 -24.84
C VAL A 133 14.31 0.38 -26.28
N HIS A 134 13.28 0.28 -27.11
CA HIS A 134 13.35 0.61 -28.54
C HIS A 134 12.58 1.86 -28.91
N ARG A 135 11.72 2.36 -28.01
CA ARG A 135 10.85 3.50 -28.24
C ARG A 135 10.82 4.47 -27.08
N THR A 136 10.91 5.77 -27.37
CA THR A 136 10.90 6.81 -26.34
C THR A 136 9.50 7.17 -25.82
N ASP A 137 8.45 6.90 -26.59
CA ASP A 137 7.07 7.23 -26.24
C ASP A 137 6.42 6.28 -25.21
N TYR A 138 7.04 5.14 -24.96
CA TYR A 138 6.62 4.16 -23.94
C TYR A 138 7.24 4.41 -22.56
N PHE A 139 8.07 5.45 -22.41
CA PHE A 139 8.66 5.75 -21.10
C PHE A 139 7.57 6.21 -20.11
N PRO A 140 7.55 5.70 -18.86
CA PRO A 140 6.52 6.06 -17.89
C PRO A 140 6.41 7.58 -17.70
N SER A 141 5.27 8.16 -18.08
CA SER A 141 4.98 9.57 -17.82
C SER A 141 4.26 9.70 -16.47
N ARG A 142 4.79 10.58 -15.62
CA ARG A 142 4.25 10.86 -14.28
C ARG A 142 2.81 11.38 -14.33
N ASP A 143 2.42 11.99 -15.46
CA ASP A 143 1.11 12.62 -15.67
C ASP A 143 0.00 11.63 -16.11
N SER A 144 0.35 10.37 -16.39
CA SER A 144 -0.63 9.36 -16.85
C SER A 144 -1.61 8.92 -15.77
N GLN A 145 -1.27 9.06 -14.48
CA GLN A 145 -2.10 8.62 -13.36
C GLN A 145 -2.85 9.79 -12.71
N LYS A 146 -4.09 10.00 -13.14
CA LYS A 146 -4.98 11.04 -12.57
C LYS A 146 -5.40 10.77 -11.11
N ARG A 147 -5.19 9.56 -10.57
CA ARG A 147 -5.59 9.19 -9.20
C ARG A 147 -4.52 8.34 -8.53
N ASP A 148 -3.93 8.86 -7.44
CA ASP A 148 -2.95 8.17 -6.63
C ASP A 148 -3.62 7.16 -5.67
N VAL A 149 -4.03 6.02 -6.23
CA VAL A 149 -4.66 4.93 -5.46
C VAL A 149 -3.68 4.36 -4.44
N VAL A 150 -2.38 4.33 -4.75
CA VAL A 150 -1.33 3.84 -3.85
C VAL A 150 -1.22 4.78 -2.65
N GLY A 151 -1.11 6.09 -2.85
CA GLY A 151 -1.07 7.05 -1.76
C GLY A 151 -2.29 6.97 -0.84
N ALA A 152 -3.49 6.93 -1.43
CA ALA A 152 -4.75 6.89 -0.69
C ALA A 152 -4.89 5.62 0.17
N THR A 153 -4.69 4.44 -0.41
CA THR A 153 -4.81 3.15 0.30
C THR A 153 -3.76 3.00 1.39
N ARG A 154 -2.55 3.54 1.18
CA ARG A 154 -1.49 3.56 2.19
C ARG A 154 -1.86 4.39 3.41
N VAL A 155 -2.34 5.63 3.20
CA VAL A 155 -2.76 6.51 4.31
C VAL A 155 -3.95 5.92 5.05
N PHE A 156 -4.91 5.34 4.31
CA PHE A 156 -6.06 4.69 4.90
C PHE A 156 -5.67 3.46 5.75
N ALA A 157 -4.76 2.61 5.25
CA ALA A 157 -4.24 1.46 6.01
C ALA A 157 -3.54 1.91 7.30
N MET A 158 -2.71 2.95 7.25
CA MET A 158 -2.09 3.53 8.44
C MET A 158 -3.13 4.03 9.45
N GLY A 159 -4.14 4.78 8.98
CA GLY A 159 -5.21 5.29 9.85
C GLY A 159 -5.96 4.17 10.56
N MET A 160 -6.32 3.10 9.85
CA MET A 160 -6.98 1.93 10.44
C MET A 160 -6.06 1.20 11.45
N GLY A 161 -4.76 1.08 11.16
CA GLY A 161 -3.80 0.54 12.11
C GLY A 161 -3.73 1.34 13.43
N PHE A 162 -3.72 2.67 13.34
CA PHE A 162 -3.77 3.54 14.52
C PHE A 162 -5.08 3.42 15.29
N LEU A 163 -6.22 3.28 14.60
CA LEU A 163 -7.51 3.05 15.25
C LEU A 163 -7.57 1.70 15.99
N SER A 164 -6.94 0.66 15.44
CA SER A 164 -6.78 -0.62 16.14
C SER A 164 -5.97 -0.48 17.43
N LEU A 165 -4.84 0.22 17.38
CA LEU A 165 -4.03 0.51 18.56
C LEU A 165 -4.81 1.31 19.60
N TRP A 166 -5.54 2.34 19.16
CA TRP A 166 -6.40 3.14 20.04
C TRP A 166 -7.45 2.26 20.72
N ALA A 167 -8.07 1.33 20.00
CA ALA A 167 -9.05 0.42 20.55
C ALA A 167 -8.45 -0.48 21.65
N LEU A 168 -7.20 -0.93 21.50
CA LEU A 168 -6.50 -1.65 22.56
C LEU A 168 -6.32 -0.78 23.82
N VAL A 169 -5.89 0.48 23.66
CA VAL A 169 -5.73 1.43 24.78
C VAL A 169 -7.07 1.72 25.47
N ALA A 170 -8.11 1.98 24.70
CA ALA A 170 -9.45 2.21 25.22
C ALA A 170 -9.99 0.98 25.98
N SER A 171 -9.72 -0.23 25.47
CA SER A 171 -10.02 -1.46 26.20
C SER A 171 -9.28 -1.52 27.53
N ALA A 172 -7.97 -1.25 27.55
CA ALA A 172 -7.17 -1.31 28.77
C ALA A 172 -7.67 -0.32 29.82
N ALA A 173 -7.99 0.91 29.41
CA ALA A 173 -8.56 1.93 30.30
C ALA A 173 -9.87 1.47 30.96
N ASN A 174 -10.76 0.81 30.22
CA ASN A 174 -12.01 0.26 30.76
C ASN A 174 -11.76 -0.91 31.73
N VAL A 175 -10.74 -1.75 31.50
CA VAL A 175 -10.39 -2.82 32.44
C VAL A 175 -9.82 -2.22 33.73
N PHE A 176 -8.90 -1.25 33.64
CA PHE A 176 -8.31 -0.64 34.83
C PHE A 176 -9.31 0.16 35.66
N SER A 177 -10.22 0.90 35.02
CA SER A 177 -11.27 1.62 35.75
C SER A 177 -12.23 0.67 36.48
N ALA A 178 -12.46 -0.53 35.95
CA ALA A 178 -13.32 -1.53 36.57
C ALA A 178 -12.66 -2.27 37.75
N LEU A 179 -11.34 -2.44 37.70
CA LEU A 179 -10.56 -3.12 38.73
C LEU A 179 -10.04 -2.19 39.83
N GLY A 180 -10.04 -0.87 39.58
CA GLY A 180 -9.62 0.12 40.57
C GLY A 180 -10.45 0.07 41.86
N PRO A 181 -9.87 0.48 43.00
CA PRO A 181 -10.60 0.58 44.26
C PRO A 181 -11.77 1.56 44.09
N LYS A 182 -12.97 1.11 44.47
CA LYS A 182 -14.15 1.97 44.62
C LYS A 182 -14.14 2.64 45.98
#